data_AF-A0A103YCU3-F1
#
_entry.id   AF-A0A103YCU3-F1
#
_cell.length_a   1.000
_cell.length_b   1.000
_cell.length_c   1.000
_cell.angle_alpha   90.00
_cell.angle_beta   90.00
_cell.angle_gamma   90.00
#
_symmetry.space_group_name_H-M   'P 1'
#
loop_
_entity.id
_entity.type
_entity.pdbx_description
1 polymer ?
#
loop_
_entity_poly.entity_id
_entity_poly.type
_entity_poly.pdbx_seq_one_letter_code
_entity_poly.pdbx_strand_id
1 'polypeptide(L)'
;WSNRYGFLASSFYGSHFSAVVPSISKLGSVCGVRFDAKTLRLCSQKGTQVIVADLNQRNETYFVLSSRAIMAMANKGMGQNLLELGVDNMEYKRIPCDYKSKNLAARVEESAQKPNHLALKYLYQGGQTEIVGNDIA
;
A
#
# COMPACT_ATOMS: atom_id res chain seq x y z
N TRP A 1 -11.18 8.78 1.16
CA TRP A 1 -9.78 8.38 1.41
C TRP A 1 -9.46 8.76 2.83
N SER A 2 -9.20 7.78 3.70
CA SER A 2 -8.88 7.99 5.11
C SER A 2 -7.53 7.35 5.37
N ASN A 3 -6.48 7.93 4.78
CA ASN A 3 -5.16 7.32 4.76
C ASN A 3 -4.67 7.07 6.20
N ARG A 4 -4.68 5.81 6.65
CA ARG A 4 -4.29 5.42 8.02
C ARG A 4 -2.82 5.67 8.31
N TYR A 5 -1.99 5.75 7.26
CA TYR A 5 -0.59 6.16 7.36
C TYR A 5 -0.38 7.66 7.13
N GLY A 6 -1.41 8.42 6.76
CA GLY A 6 -1.33 9.85 6.46
C GLY A 6 -0.20 10.16 5.47
N PHE A 7 0.55 11.24 5.73
CA PHE A 7 1.68 11.61 4.87
C PHE A 7 2.77 10.52 4.80
N LEU A 8 2.88 9.63 5.79
CA LEU A 8 3.89 8.56 5.81
C LEU A 8 3.70 7.59 4.64
N ALA A 9 2.48 7.43 4.12
CA ALA A 9 2.26 6.60 2.93
C ALA A 9 3.14 7.05 1.74
N SER A 10 3.43 8.35 1.63
CA SER A 10 4.24 8.92 0.55
C SER A 10 5.73 8.61 0.68
N SER A 11 6.23 8.32 1.90
CA SER A 11 7.64 8.00 2.13
C SER A 11 7.98 6.54 1.82
N PHE A 12 6.98 5.68 1.64
CA PHE A 12 7.17 4.28 1.27
C PHE A 12 7.16 4.08 -0.25
N TYR A 13 8.06 3.22 -0.74
CA TYR A 13 8.09 2.73 -2.13
C TYR A 13 7.91 3.82 -3.22
N GLY A 14 8.50 5.00 -3.05
CA GLY A 14 8.38 6.09 -4.04
C GLY A 14 6.97 6.68 -4.17
N SER A 15 6.19 6.63 -3.08
CA SER A 15 4.75 6.98 -3.06
C SER A 15 3.87 6.04 -3.90
N HIS A 16 4.29 4.78 -4.07
CA HIS A 16 3.45 3.72 -4.60
C HIS A 16 2.66 3.06 -3.48
N PHE A 17 1.43 3.51 -3.29
CA PHE A 17 0.56 3.01 -2.24
C PHE A 17 -0.85 2.76 -2.77
N SER A 18 -1.63 1.97 -2.03
CA SER A 18 -2.99 1.58 -2.38
C SER A 18 -3.93 1.58 -1.19
N ALA A 19 -5.20 1.82 -1.46
CA ALA A 19 -6.32 1.49 -0.58
C ALA A 19 -6.99 0.20 -1.06
N VAL A 20 -7.34 -0.72 -0.18
CA VAL A 20 -7.94 -2.02 -0.57
C VAL A 20 -9.20 -2.32 0.22
N VAL A 21 -10.12 -3.09 -0.36
CA VAL A 21 -11.34 -3.48 0.36
C VAL A 21 -11.03 -4.34 1.59
N PRO A 22 -11.85 -4.29 2.66
CA PRO A 22 -11.59 -5.03 3.90
C PRO A 22 -11.43 -6.54 3.72
N SER A 23 -12.10 -7.15 2.73
CA SER A 23 -11.96 -8.59 2.45
C SER A 23 -10.56 -8.99 1.96
N ILE A 24 -9.81 -8.05 1.38
CA ILE A 24 -8.42 -8.22 0.96
C ILE A 24 -7.45 -7.81 2.07
N SER A 25 -7.76 -6.71 2.76
CA SER A 25 -7.00 -6.26 3.93
C SER A 25 -7.40 -7.07 5.16
N LYS A 26 -6.75 -8.21 5.40
CA LYS A 26 -6.81 -8.91 6.69
C LYS A 26 -6.18 -8.04 7.80
N LEU A 27 -6.99 -7.15 8.39
CA LEU A 27 -6.82 -6.36 9.63
C LEU A 27 -5.42 -5.80 9.98
N GLY A 28 -4.51 -5.68 9.02
CA GLY A 28 -3.16 -5.15 9.19
C GLY A 28 -2.59 -4.75 7.83
N SER A 29 -1.58 -3.89 7.84
CA SER A 29 -0.98 -3.34 6.63
C SER A 29 -0.46 -4.46 5.73
N VAL A 30 -1.14 -4.69 4.61
CA VAL A 30 -0.70 -5.67 3.63
C VAL A 30 0.51 -5.09 2.92
N CYS A 31 1.65 -5.65 3.27
CA CYS A 31 2.92 -5.20 2.80
C CYS A 31 3.20 -5.85 1.43
N GLY A 32 3.45 -5.01 0.41
CA GLY A 32 3.90 -5.43 -0.92
C GLY A 32 2.86 -6.15 -1.75
N VAL A 33 2.11 -5.42 -2.58
CA VAL A 33 1.35 -6.01 -3.68
C VAL A 33 2.06 -5.66 -4.98
N ARG A 34 2.43 -6.68 -5.76
CA ARG A 34 2.85 -6.49 -7.16
C ARG A 34 1.60 -6.55 -8.02
N PHE A 35 1.40 -5.52 -8.82
CA PHE A 35 0.37 -5.50 -9.84
C PHE A 35 0.98 -5.69 -11.22
N ASP A 36 0.49 -6.69 -11.95
CA ASP A 36 0.90 -7.00 -13.30
C ASP A 36 -0.26 -6.71 -14.25
N ALA A 37 -0.10 -5.72 -15.12
CA ALA A 37 -1.09 -5.38 -16.13
C ALA A 37 -0.71 -6.06 -17.45
N LYS A 38 -1.26 -7.25 -17.69
CA LYS A 38 -0.91 -8.07 -18.86
C LYS A 38 -1.59 -7.64 -20.16
N THR A 39 -2.68 -6.88 -20.06
CA THR A 39 -3.64 -6.74 -21.18
C THR A 39 -3.50 -5.42 -21.95
N LEU A 40 -2.86 -4.39 -21.38
CA LEU A 40 -2.67 -3.10 -22.04
C LEU A 40 -1.32 -3.01 -22.75
N ARG A 41 -1.32 -2.59 -24.03
CA ARG A 41 -0.11 -2.22 -24.79
C ARG A 41 0.74 -1.14 -24.09
N LEU A 42 0.11 -0.35 -23.23
CA LEU A 42 0.76 0.70 -22.46
C LEU A 42 1.54 0.17 -21.26
N CYS A 43 1.25 -1.06 -20.81
CA CYS A 43 1.82 -1.61 -19.58
C CYS A 43 3.13 -2.34 -19.84
N SER A 44 4.04 -2.20 -18.88
CA SER A 44 5.25 -2.99 -18.80
C SER A 44 4.96 -4.36 -18.17
N GLN A 45 5.74 -5.36 -18.53
CA GLN A 45 5.64 -6.70 -17.95
C GLN A 45 6.22 -6.81 -16.53
N LYS A 46 6.86 -5.75 -16.01
CA LYS A 46 7.51 -5.77 -14.68
C LYS A 46 6.53 -5.59 -13.53
N GLY A 47 5.37 -4.99 -13.82
CA GLY A 47 4.41 -4.56 -12.83
C GLY A 47 4.93 -3.48 -11.89
N THR A 48 4.11 -3.13 -10.89
CA THR A 48 4.45 -2.15 -9.85
C THR A 48 4.25 -2.74 -8.48
N GLN A 49 5.25 -2.57 -7.60
CA GLN A 49 5.11 -2.84 -6.18
C GLN A 49 4.48 -1.65 -5.46
N VAL A 50 3.46 -1.91 -4.65
CA VAL A 50 2.83 -0.92 -3.78
C VAL A 50 2.74 -1.40 -2.33
N ILE A 51 2.57 -0.46 -1.42
CA ILE A 51 2.15 -0.73 -0.04
C ILE A 51 0.64 -0.53 0.12
N VAL A 52 -0.05 -1.39 0.87
CA VAL A 52 -1.43 -1.10 1.28
C VAL A 52 -1.39 -0.18 2.50
N ALA A 53 -1.82 1.07 2.31
CA ALA A 53 -1.77 2.13 3.31
C ALA A 53 -3.16 2.55 3.82
N ASP A 54 -4.22 2.14 3.13
CA ASP A 54 -5.59 2.56 3.46
C ASP A 54 -6.61 1.44 3.14
N LEU A 55 -7.84 1.61 3.61
CA LEU A 55 -8.98 0.80 3.27
C LEU A 55 -9.83 1.51 2.22
N ASN A 56 -10.24 0.77 1.20
CA ASN A 56 -11.31 1.18 0.31
C ASN A 56 -12.65 0.68 0.87
N GLN A 57 -13.49 1.58 1.38
CA GLN A 57 -14.82 1.23 1.89
C GLN A 57 -15.84 0.98 0.77
N ARG A 58 -15.49 1.30 -0.49
CA ARG A 58 -16.36 1.05 -1.65
C ARG A 58 -16.08 -0.36 -2.17
N ASN A 59 -17.08 -1.22 -2.16
CA ASN A 59 -16.94 -2.62 -2.58
C ASN A 59 -16.85 -2.81 -4.10
N GLU A 60 -17.07 -1.74 -4.89
CA GLU A 60 -17.06 -1.77 -6.36
C GLU A 60 -15.64 -1.98 -6.94
N THR A 61 -14.60 -1.57 -6.22
CA THR A 61 -13.20 -1.67 -6.69
C THR A 61 -12.33 -2.27 -5.59
N TYR A 62 -11.74 -3.43 -5.86
CA TYR A 62 -10.90 -4.12 -4.89
C TYR A 62 -9.68 -3.31 -4.44
N PHE A 63 -9.10 -2.52 -5.35
CA PHE A 63 -7.90 -1.72 -5.13
C PHE A 63 -8.07 -0.31 -5.70
N VAL A 64 -7.62 0.69 -4.96
CA VAL A 64 -7.44 2.07 -5.44
C VAL A 64 -5.96 2.38 -5.35
N LEU A 65 -5.33 2.74 -6.47
CA LEU A 65 -3.89 2.98 -6.56
C LEU A 65 -3.57 4.47 -6.55
N SER A 66 -2.40 4.83 -6.03
CA SER A 66 -1.86 6.17 -6.23
C SER A 66 -1.52 6.40 -7.71
N SER A 67 -1.63 7.65 -8.19
CA SER A 67 -1.29 7.99 -9.58
C SER A 67 0.13 7.56 -9.94
N ARG A 68 1.08 7.67 -9.01
CA ARG A 68 2.46 7.20 -9.22
C ARG A 68 2.54 5.69 -9.42
N ALA A 69 1.78 4.91 -8.65
CA ALA A 69 1.73 3.47 -8.84
C ALA A 69 1.16 3.09 -10.21
N ILE A 70 0.13 3.80 -10.68
CA ILE A 70 -0.44 3.60 -12.03
C ILE A 70 0.59 3.91 -13.11
N MET A 71 1.19 5.10 -13.08
CA MET A 71 2.20 5.48 -14.06
C MET A 71 3.41 4.54 -14.08
N ALA A 72 3.82 4.01 -12.92
CA ALA A 72 4.93 3.08 -12.81
C ALA A 72 4.67 1.71 -13.46
N MET A 73 3.39 1.34 -13.67
CA MET A 73 3.05 0.12 -14.41
C MET A 73 3.29 0.27 -15.91
N ALA A 74 3.34 1.50 -16.43
CA ALA A 74 3.45 1.76 -17.86
C ALA A 74 4.86 1.50 -18.42
N ASN A 75 4.92 1.30 -19.73
CA ASN A 75 6.15 1.38 -20.49
C ASN A 75 6.77 2.77 -20.37
N LYS A 76 8.10 2.85 -20.55
CA LYS A 76 8.85 4.12 -20.44
C LYS A 76 8.21 5.20 -21.32
N GLY A 77 7.82 6.32 -20.71
CA GLY A 77 7.18 7.44 -21.40
C GLY A 77 5.65 7.36 -21.53
N MET A 78 5.02 6.23 -21.21
CA MET A 78 3.57 6.01 -21.37
C MET A 78 2.77 6.18 -20.07
N GLY A 79 3.42 6.62 -18.98
CA GLY A 79 2.80 6.71 -17.65
C GLY A 79 1.56 7.60 -17.63
N GLN A 80 1.65 8.79 -18.22
CA GLN A 80 0.54 9.74 -18.28
C GLN A 80 -0.64 9.18 -19.10
N ASN A 81 -0.35 8.57 -20.26
CA ASN A 81 -1.36 7.91 -21.09
C ASN A 81 -2.09 6.79 -20.32
N LEU A 82 -1.35 5.98 -19.56
CA LEU A 82 -1.96 4.92 -18.75
C LEU A 82 -2.80 5.50 -17.59
N LEU A 83 -2.35 6.60 -16.99
CA LEU A 83 -3.08 7.27 -15.92
C LEU A 83 -4.42 7.84 -16.42
N GLU A 84 -4.43 8.46 -17.60
CA GLU A 84 -5.63 9.04 -18.23
C GLU A 84 -6.59 7.96 -18.72
N LEU A 85 -6.07 6.86 -19.27
CA LEU A 85 -6.88 5.74 -19.72
C LEU A 85 -7.51 4.97 -18.55
N GLY A 86 -6.87 5.00 -17.39
CA GLY A 86 -7.21 4.15 -16.26
C GLY A 86 -6.70 2.72 -16.46
N VAL A 87 -6.86 1.90 -15.42
CA VAL A 87 -6.45 0.50 -15.46
C VAL A 87 -7.59 -0.35 -14.91
N ASP A 88 -8.18 -1.15 -15.78
CA ASP A 88 -9.17 -2.16 -15.43
C ASP A 88 -8.55 -3.56 -15.54
N ASN A 89 -9.06 -4.50 -14.73
CA ASN A 89 -8.62 -5.91 -14.69
C ASN A 89 -7.10 -6.08 -14.51
N MET A 90 -6.64 -5.90 -13.27
CA MET A 90 -5.25 -6.08 -12.89
C MET A 90 -5.06 -7.41 -12.16
N GLU A 91 -4.01 -8.14 -12.51
CA GLU A 91 -3.56 -9.24 -11.66
C GLU A 91 -2.73 -8.69 -10.51
N TYR A 92 -2.86 -9.32 -9.34
CA TYR A 92 -2.10 -8.94 -8.17
C TYR A 92 -1.48 -10.15 -7.49
N LYS A 93 -0.30 -9.96 -6.93
CA LYS A 93 0.41 -10.96 -6.13
C LYS A 93 0.96 -10.30 -4.86
N ARG A 94 0.64 -10.88 -3.71
CA ARG A 94 1.28 -10.49 -2.45
C ARG A 94 2.77 -10.89 -2.52
N ILE A 95 3.65 -9.98 -2.14
CA ILE A 95 5.10 -10.17 -2.10
C ILE A 95 5.64 -9.69 -0.74
N PRO A 96 6.80 -10.19 -0.27
CA PRO A 96 7.39 -9.68 0.95
C PRO A 96 7.70 -8.18 0.86
N CYS A 97 7.46 -7.45 1.96
CA CYS A 97 7.96 -6.11 2.13
C CYS A 97 9.46 -6.11 2.41
N ASP A 98 10.18 -5.30 1.65
CA ASP A 98 11.60 -5.02 1.85
C ASP A 98 11.79 -3.52 2.07
N TYR A 99 12.07 -3.15 3.32
CA TYR A 99 12.39 -1.78 3.72
C TYR A 99 13.90 -1.53 3.81
N LYS A 100 14.71 -2.44 3.26
CA LYS A 100 16.17 -2.38 3.19
C LYS A 100 16.79 -2.16 4.57
N SER A 101 17.39 -1.00 4.79
CA SER A 101 18.13 -0.64 6.01
C SER A 101 17.24 -0.09 7.14
N LYS A 102 15.94 -0.38 7.13
CA LYS A 102 14.99 0.05 8.16
C LYS A 102 14.59 -1.15 9.02
N ASN A 103 14.73 -0.98 10.32
CA ASN A 103 14.20 -1.93 11.31
C ASN A 103 12.73 -1.63 11.58
N LEU A 104 12.02 -2.65 12.08
CA LEU A 104 10.68 -2.49 12.66
C LEU A 104 10.73 -1.36 13.71
N ALA A 105 9.78 -0.43 13.61
CA ALA A 105 9.64 0.68 14.54
C ALA A 105 8.20 0.80 15.01
N ALA A 106 8.01 1.19 16.27
CA ALA A 106 6.73 1.59 16.82
C ALA A 106 6.72 3.10 17.06
N ARG A 107 5.68 3.79 16.61
CA ARG A 107 5.46 5.22 16.83
C ARG A 107 4.21 5.42 17.66
N VAL A 108 4.29 6.27 18.68
CA VAL A 108 3.10 6.74 19.41
C VAL A 108 2.34 7.72 18.53
N GLU A 109 1.05 7.45 18.31
CA GLU A 109 0.18 8.28 17.50
C GLU A 109 -0.26 9.53 18.29
N GLU A 110 -0.51 10.63 17.58
CA GLU A 110 -0.97 11.88 18.20
C GLU A 110 -2.29 11.72 18.96
N SER A 111 -3.14 10.77 18.54
CA SER A 111 -4.38 10.43 19.25
C SER A 111 -4.16 9.92 20.68
N ALA A 112 -2.95 9.45 21.00
CA ALA A 112 -2.54 8.99 22.34
C ALA A 112 -2.35 10.13 23.36
N GLN A 113 -2.54 11.40 22.97
CA GLN A 113 -2.54 12.53 23.91
C GLN A 113 -3.70 12.48 24.92
N LYS A 114 -4.73 11.65 24.67
CA LYS A 114 -5.86 11.47 25.60
C LYS A 114 -5.38 10.70 26.85
N PRO A 115 -5.76 11.14 28.07
CA PRO A 115 -5.42 10.43 29.29
C PRO A 115 -5.84 8.95 29.21
N ASN A 116 -4.97 8.06 29.69
CA ASN A 116 -5.19 6.60 29.71
C ASN A 116 -5.43 5.96 28.33
N HIS A 117 -4.99 6.61 27.24
CA HIS A 117 -5.12 6.07 25.89
C HIS A 117 -3.74 5.91 25.25
N LEU A 118 -3.43 4.69 24.81
CA LEU A 118 -2.24 4.43 23.99
C LEU A 118 -2.67 4.00 22.60
N ALA A 119 -2.10 4.66 21.61
CA ALA A 119 -2.23 4.28 20.21
C ALA A 119 -0.84 4.18 19.60
N LEU A 120 -0.51 3.00 19.07
CA LEU A 120 0.76 2.71 18.42
C LEU A 120 0.55 2.47 16.93
N LYS A 121 1.48 2.96 16.13
CA LYS A 121 1.60 2.66 14.71
C LYS A 121 2.93 1.97 14.45
N TYR A 122 2.85 0.76 13.89
CA TYR A 122 4.01 0.01 13.46
C TYR A 122 4.44 0.41 12.05
N LEU A 123 5.74 0.63 11.89
CA LEU A 123 6.40 1.03 10.67
C LEU A 123 7.45 0.00 10.29
N TYR A 124 7.67 -0.18 8.98
CA TYR A 124 8.75 -1.02 8.45
C TYR A 124 8.70 -2.50 8.86
N GLN A 125 7.51 -3.04 9.12
CA GLN A 125 7.34 -4.50 9.28
C GLN A 125 7.76 -5.20 7.98
N GLY A 126 8.94 -5.82 8.00
CA GLY A 126 9.47 -6.57 6.86
C GLY A 126 8.78 -7.93 6.67
N GLY A 127 9.02 -8.53 5.51
CA GLY A 127 8.52 -9.87 5.19
C GLY A 127 7.07 -9.87 4.69
N GLN A 128 6.45 -11.05 4.71
CA GLN A 128 5.07 -11.27 4.24
C GLN A 128 4.10 -11.53 5.40
N THR A 129 4.45 -11.10 6.61
CA THR A 129 3.71 -11.36 7.85
C THR A 129 2.87 -10.17 8.29
N GLU A 130 1.89 -10.44 9.16
CA GLU A 130 1.03 -9.45 9.80
C GLU A 130 1.40 -9.35 11.28
N ILE A 131 1.24 -8.16 11.87
CA ILE A 131 1.29 -7.99 13.32
C ILE A 131 -0.10 -8.34 13.85
N VAL A 132 -0.21 -9.48 14.52
CA VAL A 132 -1.49 -10.03 15.01
C VAL A 132 -1.75 -9.77 16.49
N GLY A 133 -0.75 -9.26 17.21
CA GLY A 133 -0.84 -8.95 18.62
C GLY A 133 0.40 -8.19 19.12
N ASN A 134 0.24 -7.51 20.24
CA ASN A 134 1.30 -6.83 20.96
C ASN A 134 0.98 -6.81 22.45
N ASP A 135 2.00 -7.05 23.27
CA ASP A 135 1.91 -6.97 24.72
C ASP A 135 2.77 -5.79 25.22
N ILE A 136 2.32 -5.17 26.30
CA ILE A 136 3.03 -4.09 26.98
C ILE A 136 3.22 -4.55 28.42
N ALA A 137 4.47 -4.54 28.87
CA ALA A 137 4.89 -4.92 30.21
C ALA A 137 5.29 -3.69 31.02
#